data_AF-A0A6N7ILL9-F1
#
_entry.id   AF-A0A6N7ILL9-F1
#
_cell.length_a   1.000
_cell.length_b   1.000
_cell.length_c   1.000
_cell.angle_alpha   90.00
_cell.angle_beta   90.00
_cell.angle_gamma   90.00
#
_symmetry.space_group_name_H-M   'P 1'
#
loop_
_entity.id
_entity.type
_entity.pdbx_description
1 polymer ?
#
loop_
_entity_poly.entity_id
_entity_poly.type
_entity_poly.pdbx_seq_one_letter_code
_entity_poly.pdbx_strand_id
1 'polypeptide(L)'
;MFLDTSVCTRCRGTEASLEEAVAEVAGVLEAAGKEVVVRKIHVRSEEQARELGFVSSPTIRVNGRDIQPEVRESLCESCGDLCGEDVDCRVWVYQGQEYHVPPKALIIDAILREVYGIRAAAEVHGPSEIKALPDNLKRFFAARRKKET
;
A
#
# COMPACT_ATOMS: atom_id res chain seq x y z
N MET A 1 -2.15 0.48 4.02
CA MET A 1 -1.85 1.88 4.37
C MET A 1 -2.18 2.76 3.18
N PHE A 2 -2.69 3.96 3.43
CA PHE A 2 -3.12 4.88 2.38
C PHE A 2 -3.06 6.34 2.86
N LEU A 3 -3.00 7.26 1.90
CA LEU A 3 -3.10 8.71 2.14
C LEU A 3 -4.55 9.20 2.19
N ASP A 4 -5.42 8.64 1.36
CA ASP A 4 -6.83 9.03 1.33
C ASP A 4 -7.69 7.95 0.66
N THR A 5 -8.80 7.55 1.26
CA THR A 5 -9.82 6.69 0.62
C THR A 5 -11.13 7.41 0.36
N SER A 6 -11.21 8.73 0.59
CA SER A 6 -12.42 9.49 0.31
C SER A 6 -12.49 9.94 -1.16
N VAL A 7 -11.39 10.46 -1.71
CA VAL A 7 -11.29 11.06 -3.05
C VAL A 7 -10.34 10.29 -3.97
N CYS A 8 -9.21 9.80 -3.46
CA CYS A 8 -8.19 9.14 -4.28
C CYS A 8 -8.67 7.81 -4.87
N THR A 9 -8.84 7.78 -6.19
CA THR A 9 -9.29 6.60 -6.95
C THR A 9 -8.34 5.41 -6.81
N ARG A 10 -7.01 5.63 -6.83
CA ARG A 10 -6.00 4.57 -6.68
C ARG A 10 -6.06 3.93 -5.30
N CYS A 11 -6.23 4.73 -4.25
CA CYS A 11 -6.31 4.23 -2.88
C CYS A 11 -7.63 3.48 -2.63
N ARG A 12 -8.78 4.01 -3.09
CA ARG A 12 -10.06 3.28 -3.04
C ARG A 12 -10.03 1.98 -3.83
N GLY A 13 -9.51 2.00 -5.05
CA GLY A 13 -9.39 0.80 -5.88
C GLY A 13 -8.50 -0.25 -5.24
N THR A 14 -7.43 0.18 -4.55
CA THR A 14 -6.53 -0.73 -3.82
C THR A 14 -7.21 -1.32 -2.58
N GLU A 15 -8.01 -0.53 -1.87
CA GLU A 15 -8.84 -1.02 -0.76
C GLU A 15 -9.83 -2.08 -1.24
N ALA A 16 -10.59 -1.80 -2.31
CA ALA A 16 -11.52 -2.75 -2.90
C ALA A 16 -10.81 -4.04 -3.38
N SER A 17 -9.68 -3.91 -4.08
CA SER A 17 -8.91 -5.07 -4.56
C SER A 17 -8.39 -5.92 -3.41
N LEU A 18 -8.00 -5.31 -2.29
CA LEU A 18 -7.58 -6.02 -1.08
C LEU A 18 -8.74 -6.77 -0.43
N GLU A 19 -9.90 -6.13 -0.29
CA GLU A 19 -11.10 -6.76 0.28
C GLU A 19 -11.56 -7.96 -0.55
N GLU A 20 -11.65 -7.77 -1.87
CA GLU A 20 -12.00 -8.84 -2.80
C GLU A 20 -10.98 -9.99 -2.77
N ALA A 21 -9.67 -9.69 -2.72
CA ALA A 21 -8.63 -10.71 -2.63
C ALA A 21 -8.73 -11.52 -1.33
N VAL A 22 -8.96 -10.87 -0.18
CA VAL A 22 -9.12 -11.55 1.11
C VAL A 22 -10.38 -12.42 1.12
N ALA A 23 -11.49 -11.94 0.55
CA ALA A 23 -12.72 -12.72 0.42
C ALA A 23 -12.50 -13.98 -0.44
N GLU A 24 -11.78 -13.86 -1.56
CA GLU A 24 -11.51 -14.98 -2.47
C GLU A 24 -10.68 -16.09 -1.81
N VAL A 25 -9.70 -15.74 -0.98
CA VAL A 25 -8.84 -16.73 -0.30
C VAL A 25 -9.39 -17.23 1.02
N ALA A 26 -10.53 -16.69 1.50
CA ALA A 26 -11.07 -16.99 2.82
C ALA A 26 -11.25 -18.50 3.07
N GLY A 27 -11.84 -19.23 2.12
CA GLY A 27 -12.06 -20.67 2.25
C GLY A 27 -10.75 -21.47 2.31
N VAL A 28 -9.72 -21.05 1.57
CA VAL A 28 -8.40 -21.70 1.59
C VAL A 28 -7.71 -21.46 2.94
N LEU A 29 -7.80 -20.24 3.47
CA LEU A 29 -7.23 -19.87 4.76
C LEU A 29 -7.89 -20.62 5.90
N GLU A 30 -9.22 -20.69 5.90
CA GLU A 30 -10.00 -21.45 6.88
C GLU A 30 -9.63 -22.93 6.85
N ALA A 31 -9.59 -23.55 5.67
CA ALA A 31 -9.18 -24.95 5.50
C ALA A 31 -7.73 -25.20 5.94
N ALA A 32 -6.86 -24.21 5.83
CA ALA A 32 -5.48 -24.27 6.30
C ALA A 32 -5.32 -23.94 7.80
N GLY A 33 -6.42 -23.67 8.53
CA GLY A 33 -6.40 -23.28 9.93
C GLY A 33 -5.70 -21.93 10.17
N LYS A 34 -5.79 -21.01 9.21
CA LYS A 34 -5.18 -19.67 9.27
C LYS A 34 -6.26 -18.61 9.41
N GLU A 35 -6.02 -17.65 10.30
CA GLU A 35 -6.82 -16.44 10.45
C GLU A 35 -6.16 -15.27 9.69
N VAL A 36 -6.97 -14.43 9.06
CA VAL A 36 -6.50 -13.19 8.43
C VAL A 36 -7.15 -11.98 9.08
N VAL A 37 -6.30 -11.06 9.55
CA VAL A 37 -6.73 -9.79 10.15
C VAL A 37 -6.25 -8.65 9.27
N VAL A 38 -7.20 -7.93 8.66
CA VAL A 38 -6.90 -6.76 7.82
C VAL A 38 -6.84 -5.51 8.69
N ARG A 39 -5.70 -4.80 8.67
CA ARG A 39 -5.54 -3.50 9.35
C ARG A 39 -5.38 -2.38 8.33
N LYS A 40 -6.39 -1.51 8.27
CA LYS A 40 -6.39 -0.31 7.45
C LYS A 40 -5.81 0.86 8.25
N ILE A 41 -4.73 1.44 7.76
CA ILE A 41 -4.03 2.55 8.41
C ILE A 41 -4.05 3.75 7.46
N HIS A 42 -4.75 4.80 7.87
CA HIS A 42 -4.69 6.11 7.24
C HIS A 42 -3.44 6.83 7.75
N VAL A 43 -2.50 7.12 6.84
CA VAL A 43 -1.27 7.85 7.15
C VAL A 43 -1.55 9.35 7.04
N ARG A 44 -1.60 10.02 8.19
CA ARG A 44 -2.09 11.39 8.33
C ARG A 44 -1.00 12.45 8.46
N SER A 45 0.24 12.05 8.77
CA SER A 45 1.35 12.98 8.93
C SER A 45 2.69 12.41 8.46
N GLU A 46 3.67 13.29 8.33
CA GLU A 46 5.05 12.95 7.98
C GLU A 46 5.71 12.07 9.05
N GLU A 47 5.46 12.35 10.33
CA GLU A 47 5.97 11.58 11.47
C GLU A 47 5.41 10.16 11.43
N GLN A 48 4.09 10.01 11.26
CA GLN A 48 3.46 8.70 11.16
C GLN A 48 3.99 7.92 9.93
N ALA A 49 4.23 8.60 8.80
CA ALA A 49 4.82 7.95 7.63
C ALA A 49 6.22 7.40 7.94
N ARG A 50 7.04 8.14 8.71
CA ARG A 50 8.37 7.70 9.13
C ARG A 50 8.32 6.50 10.05
N GLU A 51 7.51 6.56 11.10
CA GLU A 51 7.31 5.47 12.07
C GLU A 51 6.86 4.18 11.40
N LEU A 52 5.96 4.29 10.42
CA LEU A 52 5.46 3.14 9.67
C LEU A 52 6.40 2.66 8.56
N GLY A 53 7.45 3.41 8.23
CA GLY A 53 8.26 3.17 7.03
C GLY A 53 7.44 3.26 5.74
N PHE A 54 6.42 4.13 5.70
CA PHE A 54 5.53 4.30 4.57
C PHE A 54 6.22 5.11 3.47
N VAL A 55 6.47 4.47 2.32
CA VAL A 55 7.23 5.08 1.22
C VAL A 55 6.30 5.71 0.17
N SER A 56 5.24 5.00 -0.20
CA SER A 56 4.32 5.47 -1.24
C SER A 56 2.90 4.97 -1.00
N SER A 57 1.92 5.73 -1.47
CA SER A 57 0.50 5.39 -1.36
C SER A 57 -0.04 4.81 -2.65
N PRO A 58 -0.94 3.83 -2.59
CA PRO A 58 -1.27 2.98 -1.44
C PRO A 58 -0.19 1.92 -1.20
N THR A 59 -0.13 1.32 0.00
CA THR A 59 0.80 0.22 0.32
C THR A 59 0.08 -0.93 1.02
N ILE A 60 0.29 -2.16 0.54
CA ILE A 60 -0.20 -3.41 1.15
C ILE A 60 0.99 -4.16 1.74
N ARG A 61 0.84 -4.60 2.98
CA ARG A 61 1.82 -5.47 3.65
C ARG A 61 1.15 -6.72 4.17
N VAL A 62 1.80 -7.86 3.99
CA VAL A 62 1.44 -9.14 4.61
C VAL A 62 2.47 -9.43 5.68
N ASN A 63 2.04 -9.60 6.92
CA ASN A 63 2.91 -9.81 8.09
C ASN A 63 4.08 -8.82 8.18
N GLY A 64 3.79 -7.53 7.96
CA GLY A 64 4.78 -6.45 8.04
C GLY A 64 5.65 -6.27 6.80
N ARG A 65 5.56 -7.17 5.81
CA ARG A 65 6.36 -7.09 4.58
C ARG A 65 5.55 -6.56 3.42
N ASP A 66 6.13 -5.63 2.68
CA ASP A 66 5.52 -5.12 1.45
C ASP A 66 5.40 -6.24 0.40
N ILE A 67 4.23 -6.33 -0.25
CA ILE A 67 3.97 -7.33 -1.28
C ILE A 67 4.78 -7.09 -2.56
N GLN A 68 5.26 -5.86 -2.77
CA GLN A 68 6.13 -5.47 -3.89
C GLN A 68 7.14 -4.39 -3.44
N PRO A 69 8.28 -4.77 -2.81
CA PRO A 69 9.21 -3.82 -2.19
C PRO A 69 9.85 -2.79 -3.14
N GLU A 70 10.01 -3.15 -4.42
CA GLU A 70 10.46 -2.20 -5.44
C GLU A 70 9.31 -1.24 -5.78
N VAL A 71 9.43 0.00 -5.31
CA VAL A 71 8.43 1.05 -5.52
C VAL A 71 8.64 1.71 -6.88
N ARG A 72 7.57 1.79 -7.67
CA ARG A 72 7.44 2.67 -8.83
C ARG A 72 6.33 3.67 -8.58
N GLU A 73 6.45 4.84 -9.18
CA GLU A 73 5.52 5.95 -8.96
C GLU A 73 5.17 6.63 -10.28
N SER A 74 3.96 7.18 -10.35
CA SER A 74 3.51 8.02 -11.44
C SER A 74 2.52 9.05 -10.93
N LEU A 75 2.34 10.13 -11.69
CA LEU A 75 1.44 11.22 -11.36
C LEU A 75 0.05 10.69 -11.01
N CYS A 76 -0.48 11.13 -9.88
CA CYS A 76 -1.78 10.74 -9.39
C CYS A 76 -2.71 11.96 -9.35
N GLU A 77 -3.51 12.11 -10.39
CA GLU A 77 -4.46 13.21 -10.52
C GLU A 77 -5.35 13.36 -9.28
N SER A 78 -5.89 12.26 -8.75
CA SER A 78 -6.78 12.35 -7.58
C SER A 78 -6.07 12.81 -6.29
N CYS A 79 -4.79 12.49 -6.10
CA CYS A 79 -4.02 13.04 -4.97
C CYS A 79 -3.61 14.50 -5.25
N GLY A 80 -3.38 14.84 -6.51
CA GLY A 80 -3.13 16.21 -6.95
C GLY A 80 -4.33 17.10 -6.69
N ASP A 81 -5.53 16.70 -7.11
CA ASP A 81 -6.79 17.39 -6.82
C ASP A 81 -7.03 17.54 -5.32
N LEU A 82 -6.68 16.51 -4.54
CA LEU A 82 -6.85 16.51 -3.10
C LEU A 82 -5.98 17.58 -2.42
N CYS A 83 -4.70 17.66 -2.76
CA CYS A 83 -3.75 18.54 -2.07
C CYS A 83 -3.45 19.87 -2.79
N GLY A 84 -3.81 20.01 -4.06
CA GLY A 84 -3.58 21.20 -4.89
C GLY A 84 -2.19 21.30 -5.53
N GLU A 85 -1.39 20.23 -5.51
CA GLU A 85 -0.07 20.15 -6.17
C GLU A 85 0.14 18.77 -6.81
N ASP A 86 0.99 18.67 -7.83
CA ASP A 86 1.31 17.39 -8.46
C ASP A 86 2.01 16.42 -7.49
N VAL A 87 1.39 15.24 -7.31
CA VAL A 87 1.89 14.19 -6.42
C VAL A 87 1.95 12.86 -7.17
N ASP A 88 3.11 12.22 -7.12
CA ASP A 88 3.30 10.87 -7.62
C ASP A 88 2.86 9.84 -6.57
N CYS A 89 2.09 8.84 -7.01
CA CYS A 89 1.66 7.73 -6.17
C CYS A 89 2.07 6.40 -6.78
N ARG A 90 2.01 5.36 -5.95
CA ARG A 90 2.49 4.02 -6.28
C ARG A 90 1.85 3.48 -7.57
N VAL A 91 2.70 2.80 -8.32
CA VAL A 91 2.37 1.94 -9.46
C VAL A 91 2.74 0.51 -9.08
N TRP A 92 1.85 -0.41 -9.40
CA TRP A 92 2.02 -1.84 -9.19
C TRP A 92 2.50 -2.48 -10.49
N VAL A 93 3.37 -3.47 -10.37
CA VAL A 93 3.87 -4.22 -11.53
C VAL A 93 3.48 -5.67 -11.33
N TYR A 94 2.71 -6.22 -12.26
CA TYR A 94 2.31 -7.62 -12.24
C TYR A 94 2.39 -8.19 -13.65
N GLN A 95 3.07 -9.34 -13.80
CA GLN A 95 3.25 -10.02 -15.10
C GLN A 95 3.78 -9.10 -16.22
N GLY A 96 4.70 -8.19 -15.87
CA GLY A 96 5.32 -7.25 -16.82
C GLY A 96 4.44 -6.06 -17.22
N GLN A 97 3.25 -5.91 -16.64
CA GLN A 97 2.35 -4.78 -16.87
C GLN A 97 2.26 -3.88 -15.65
N GLU A 98 2.05 -2.58 -15.89
CA GLU A 98 1.89 -1.57 -14.85
C GLU A 98 0.41 -1.30 -14.57
N TYR A 99 0.08 -1.12 -13.29
CA TYR A 99 -1.28 -0.85 -12.83
C TYR A 99 -1.30 0.25 -11.78
N HIS A 100 -2.32 1.11 -11.85
CA HIS A 100 -2.57 2.12 -10.81
C HIS A 100 -3.31 1.58 -9.59
N VAL A 101 -3.94 0.41 -9.73
CA VAL A 101 -4.62 -0.37 -8.69
C VAL A 101 -4.05 -1.79 -8.77
N PRO A 102 -3.61 -2.40 -7.67
CA PRO A 102 -2.98 -3.72 -7.73
C PRO A 102 -4.00 -4.75 -8.20
N PRO A 103 -3.69 -5.57 -9.22
CA PRO A 103 -4.53 -6.70 -9.58
C PRO A 103 -4.73 -7.62 -8.39
N LYS A 104 -5.95 -8.15 -8.21
CA LYS A 104 -6.25 -9.10 -7.11
C LYS A 104 -5.29 -10.28 -7.07
N ALA A 105 -4.92 -10.80 -8.24
CA ALA A 105 -3.99 -11.92 -8.36
C ALA A 105 -2.64 -11.63 -7.68
N LEU A 106 -2.10 -10.40 -7.78
CA LEU A 106 -0.87 -10.00 -7.08
C LEU A 106 -1.02 -10.10 -5.55
N ILE A 107 -2.18 -9.69 -5.01
CA ILE A 107 -2.48 -9.72 -3.58
C ILE A 107 -2.69 -11.16 -3.11
N ILE A 108 -3.47 -11.95 -3.85
CA ILE A 108 -3.72 -13.37 -3.59
C ILE A 108 -2.40 -14.14 -3.57
N ASP A 109 -1.54 -13.96 -4.58
CA ASP A 109 -0.21 -14.57 -4.65
C ASP A 109 0.62 -14.24 -3.41
N ALA A 110 0.56 -12.98 -2.94
CA ALA A 110 1.30 -12.55 -1.77
C ALA A 110 0.80 -13.22 -0.47
N ILE A 111 -0.52 -13.37 -0.32
CA ILE A 111 -1.14 -14.05 0.84
C ILE A 111 -0.79 -15.55 0.81
N LEU A 112 -1.00 -16.23 -0.31
CA LEU A 112 -0.76 -17.67 -0.40
C LEU A 112 0.72 -18.03 -0.22
N ARG A 113 1.65 -17.20 -0.72
CA ARG A 113 3.10 -17.36 -0.45
C ARG A 113 3.42 -17.32 1.05
N GLU A 114 2.72 -16.50 1.82
CA GLU A 114 2.88 -16.43 3.27
C GLU A 114 2.32 -17.69 3.94
N VAL A 115 1.12 -18.13 3.54
CA VAL A 115 0.45 -19.32 4.10
C VAL A 115 1.28 -20.59 3.91
N TYR A 116 1.81 -20.80 2.71
CA TYR A 116 2.56 -22.01 2.36
C TYR A 116 4.04 -21.94 2.70
N GLY A 117 4.52 -20.82 3.27
CA GLY A 117 5.94 -20.65 3.61
C GLY A 117 6.89 -20.76 2.42
N ILE A 118 6.41 -20.54 1.19
CA ILE A 118 7.19 -20.68 -0.06
C ILE A 118 8.08 -19.44 -0.25
N ARG A 119 8.80 -19.02 0.79
CA ARG A 119 9.73 -17.90 0.71
C ARG A 119 11.08 -18.29 1.30
N ALA A 120 12.11 -18.06 0.49
CA ALA A 120 13.49 -18.06 0.95
C ALA A 120 13.61 -17.17 2.20
N ALA A 121 14.46 -17.56 3.14
CA ALA A 121 14.73 -16.86 4.39
C ALA A 121 15.32 -15.47 4.10
N ALA A 122 14.49 -14.52 3.67
CA ALA A 122 14.78 -13.11 3.71
C ALA A 122 14.28 -12.59 5.07
N GLU A 123 15.19 -11.94 5.78
CA GLU A 123 15.02 -11.50 7.15
C GLU A 123 13.67 -10.81 7.39
N VAL A 124 13.08 -11.11 8.54
CA VAL A 124 11.91 -10.39 9.06
C VAL A 124 12.38 -8.98 9.39
N HIS A 125 12.38 -8.09 8.40
CA HIS A 125 12.38 -6.68 8.69
C HIS A 125 10.94 -6.32 9.02
N GLY A 126 10.69 -6.06 10.30
CA GLY A 126 9.52 -5.29 10.72
C GLY A 126 9.50 -3.92 10.00
N PRO A 127 8.54 -3.03 10.29
CA PRO A 127 8.61 -1.68 9.74
C PRO A 127 9.97 -1.07 10.11
N SER A 128 10.87 -0.95 9.13
CA SER A 128 12.09 -0.19 9.31
C SER A 128 11.66 1.26 9.21
N GLU A 129 11.66 1.97 10.33
CA GLU A 129 11.47 3.41 10.32
C GLU A 129 12.35 4.03 9.22
N ILE A 130 11.75 4.88 8.39
CA ILE A 130 12.51 5.56 7.35
C ILE A 130 13.07 6.86 7.91
N LYS A 131 14.40 7.00 7.89
CA LYS A 131 15.08 8.22 8.36
C LYS A 131 14.74 9.44 7.50
N ALA A 132 14.62 9.24 6.19
CA ALA A 132 14.28 10.29 5.24
C ALA A 132 12.89 10.04 4.64
N LEU A 133 12.02 11.06 4.69
CA LEU A 133 10.73 11.01 4.03
C LEU A 133 10.93 11.14 2.50
N PRO A 134 10.31 10.28 1.68
CA PRO A 134 10.30 10.40 0.23
C PRO A 134 9.65 11.70 -0.26
N ASP A 135 10.06 12.16 -1.44
CA ASP A 135 9.67 13.49 -1.95
C ASP A 135 8.18 13.57 -2.30
N ASN A 136 7.57 12.48 -2.79
CA ASN A 136 6.13 12.42 -3.01
C ASN A 136 5.33 12.70 -1.73
N LEU A 137 5.74 12.13 -0.59
CA LEU A 137 5.08 12.33 0.70
C LEU A 137 5.35 13.74 1.24
N LYS A 138 6.56 14.27 1.11
CA LYS A 138 6.86 15.67 1.46
C LYS A 138 5.93 16.63 0.72
N ARG A 139 5.81 16.47 -0.60
CA ARG A 139 4.94 17.29 -1.45
C ARG A 139 3.48 17.17 -1.02
N PHE A 140 2.99 15.94 -0.89
CA PHE A 140 1.60 15.68 -0.48
C PHE A 140 1.25 16.36 0.85
N PHE A 141 2.04 16.14 1.90
CA PHE A 141 1.75 16.71 3.22
C PHE A 141 1.93 18.23 3.26
N ALA A 142 2.93 18.77 2.55
CA ALA A 142 3.11 20.22 2.44
C ALA A 142 1.93 20.90 1.73
N ALA A 143 1.50 20.36 0.59
CA ALA A 143 0.38 20.88 -0.20
C ALA A 143 -0.94 20.80 0.59
N ARG A 144 -1.19 19.68 1.25
CA ARG A 144 -2.39 19.50 2.09
C ARG A 144 -2.47 20.51 3.23
N ARG A 145 -1.35 20.80 3.92
CA ARG A 145 -1.31 21.85 4.97
C ARG A 145 -1.69 23.23 4.45
N LYS A 146 -1.24 23.60 3.24
CA LYS A 146 -1.58 24.89 2.61
C LYS A 146 -3.07 25.02 2.31
N LYS A 147 -3.75 23.92 1.97
CA LYS A 147 -5.17 23.88 1.60
C LYS A 147 -6.11 23.86 2.81
N GLU A 148 -5.63 23.41 3.96
CA GLU A 148 -6.34 23.42 5.24
C GLU A 148 -6.19 24.76 6.01
N THR A 149 -5.37 25.69 5.51
CA THR A 149 -5.14 27.05 6.06
C THR A 149 -5.98 28.08 5.33
#